data_AF-A0A916VM62-F1
#
_entry.id   AF-A0A916VM62-F1
#
_cell.length_a   1.000
_cell.length_b   1.000
_cell.length_c   1.000
_cell.angle_alpha   90.00
_cell.angle_beta   90.00
_cell.angle_gamma   90.00
#
_symmetry.space_group_name_H-M   'P 1'
#
loop_
_entity.id
_entity.type
_entity.pdbx_description
1 polymer ?
#
loop_
_entity_poly.entity_id
_entity_poly.type
_entity_poly.pdbx_seq_one_letter_code
_entity_poly.pdbx_strand_id
1 'polypeptide(L)'
;MPRKSFAKWLEAVECHSLPWQSYEIEAVQELKSTILGIVMRRMTELAQKRVAELAEINLELEESNSDLDSFTYIASHDLKEPLRGIHNYSTFLMEDYGEILDQDGRDKLETLVRLSQRMEDLINALLFLSHLGRQELNKSPINLNELIENVAEVIRMSKPNESIEIIKRIICQ
;
A
#
# COMPACT_ATOMS: atom_id res chain seq x y z
N MET A 1 11.61 -65.10 -15.89
CA MET A 1 10.98 -65.44 -17.19
C MET A 1 10.22 -64.22 -17.70
N PRO A 2 10.54 -63.61 -18.86
CA PRO A 2 9.83 -62.43 -19.35
C PRO A 2 8.42 -62.80 -19.83
N ARG A 3 7.41 -61.96 -19.56
CA ARG A 3 6.01 -62.21 -19.96
C ARG A 3 5.86 -62.12 -21.48
N LYS A 4 5.45 -63.23 -22.12
CA LYS A 4 5.15 -63.32 -23.57
C LYS A 4 3.76 -62.76 -23.96
N SER A 5 3.18 -61.87 -23.16
CA SER A 5 1.77 -61.43 -23.33
C SER A 5 1.52 -60.50 -24.52
N PHE A 6 2.56 -59.86 -25.07
CA PHE A 6 2.43 -58.95 -26.22
C PHE A 6 2.67 -59.61 -27.58
N ALA A 7 3.10 -60.88 -27.64
CA ALA A 7 3.27 -61.60 -28.91
C ALA A 7 1.94 -61.82 -29.66
N LYS A 8 0.80 -61.60 -28.98
CA LYS A 8 -0.55 -61.84 -29.50
C LYS A 8 -1.24 -60.60 -30.05
N TRP A 9 -0.63 -59.42 -29.94
CA TRP A 9 -1.14 -58.16 -30.48
C TRP A 9 -0.16 -57.64 -31.55
N LEU A 10 -0.17 -58.30 -32.70
CA LEU A 10 0.28 -57.73 -33.97
C LEU A 10 -1.01 -57.41 -34.74
N GLU A 11 -1.51 -56.19 -34.56
CA GLU A 11 -2.63 -55.70 -35.37
C GLU A 11 -2.07 -55.35 -36.76
N ALA A 12 -2.60 -56.00 -37.79
CA ALA A 12 -2.26 -55.68 -39.18
C ALA A 12 -2.94 -54.35 -39.53
N VAL A 13 -2.18 -53.25 -39.48
CA VAL A 13 -2.66 -51.93 -39.89
C VAL A 13 -2.58 -51.85 -41.42
N GLU A 14 -3.67 -52.24 -42.10
CA GLU A 14 -3.72 -52.33 -43.57
C GLU A 14 -3.86 -50.97 -44.28
N CYS A 15 -4.20 -49.90 -43.55
CA CYS A 15 -4.40 -48.57 -44.10
C CYS A 15 -3.52 -47.54 -43.39
N HIS A 16 -2.26 -47.41 -43.83
CA HIS A 16 -1.38 -46.33 -43.39
C HIS A 16 -1.20 -45.30 -44.52
N SER A 17 -1.02 -44.04 -44.13
CA SER A 17 -0.64 -42.99 -45.09
C SER A 17 0.70 -43.35 -45.74
N LEU A 18 0.85 -43.01 -47.02
CA LEU A 18 2.16 -43.04 -47.66
C LEU A 18 3.14 -42.12 -46.90
N PRO A 19 4.46 -42.38 -46.98
CA PRO A 19 5.46 -41.46 -46.47
C PRO A 19 5.31 -40.08 -47.14
N TRP A 20 5.42 -39.04 -46.33
CA TRP A 20 5.36 -37.66 -46.79
C TRP A 20 6.46 -37.39 -47.82
N GLN A 21 6.08 -36.80 -48.93
CA GLN A 21 7.01 -36.36 -49.95
C GLN A 21 7.71 -35.07 -49.52
N SER A 22 8.92 -34.82 -50.02
CA SER A 22 9.71 -33.63 -49.63
C SER A 22 8.98 -32.31 -49.89
N TYR A 23 8.22 -32.21 -50.98
CA TYR A 23 7.43 -31.01 -51.30
C TYR A 23 6.25 -30.79 -50.34
N GLU A 24 5.67 -31.87 -49.78
CA GLU A 24 4.60 -31.77 -48.78
C GLU A 24 5.14 -31.25 -47.45
N ILE A 25 6.36 -31.68 -47.09
CA ILE A 25 7.05 -31.18 -45.90
C ILE A 25 7.39 -29.70 -46.07
N GLU A 26 7.90 -29.30 -47.23
CA GLU A 26 8.24 -27.90 -47.52
C GLU A 26 7.01 -26.99 -47.50
N ALA A 27 5.92 -27.41 -48.14
CA ALA A 27 4.65 -26.67 -48.13
C ALA A 27 4.07 -26.52 -46.72
N VAL A 28 4.12 -27.57 -45.89
CA VAL A 28 3.66 -27.49 -44.49
C VAL A 28 4.57 -26.61 -43.63
N GLN A 29 5.88 -26.60 -43.89
CA GLN A 29 6.80 -25.68 -43.21
C GLN A 29 6.52 -24.21 -43.57
N GLU A 30 6.24 -23.91 -44.83
CA GLU A 30 5.85 -22.57 -45.28
C GLU A 30 4.51 -22.13 -44.66
N LEU A 31 3.52 -23.01 -44.68
CA LEU A 31 2.23 -22.77 -44.04
C LEU A 31 2.39 -22.53 -42.54
N LYS A 32 3.18 -23.35 -41.84
CA LYS A 32 3.50 -23.18 -40.42
C LYS A 32 4.14 -21.82 -40.15
N SER A 33 5.13 -21.43 -40.94
CA SER A 33 5.81 -20.13 -40.79
C SER A 33 4.83 -18.97 -40.97
N THR A 34 3.97 -19.06 -41.98
CA THR A 34 2.94 -18.04 -42.26
C THR A 34 1.94 -17.92 -41.11
N ILE A 35 1.43 -19.05 -40.60
CA ILE A 35 0.50 -19.07 -39.46
C ILE A 35 1.17 -18.49 -38.23
N LEU A 36 2.41 -18.89 -37.92
CA LEU A 36 3.16 -18.36 -36.78
C LEU A 36 3.37 -16.85 -36.90
N GLY A 37 3.69 -16.33 -38.09
CA GLY A 37 3.83 -14.89 -38.33
C GLY A 37 2.55 -14.11 -38.05
N ILE A 38 1.39 -14.64 -38.48
CA ILE A 38 0.08 -14.03 -38.22
C ILE A 38 -0.23 -14.06 -36.72
N VAL A 39 -0.04 -15.20 -36.06
CA VAL A 39 -0.30 -15.36 -34.62
C VAL A 39 0.60 -14.44 -33.80
N MET A 40 1.89 -14.38 -34.09
CA MET A 40 2.84 -13.50 -33.41
C MET A 40 2.47 -12.03 -33.58
N ARG A 41 2.09 -11.60 -34.79
CA ARG A 41 1.64 -10.22 -35.02
C ARG A 41 0.41 -9.88 -34.18
N ARG A 42 -0.60 -10.76 -34.18
CA ARG A 42 -1.82 -10.61 -33.38
C ARG A 42 -1.52 -10.55 -31.88
N MET A 43 -0.60 -11.39 -31.39
CA MET A 43 -0.19 -11.37 -29.99
C MET A 43 0.50 -10.05 -29.61
N THR A 44 1.41 -9.55 -30.45
CA THR A 44 2.08 -8.26 -30.22
C THR A 44 1.10 -7.10 -30.22
N GLU A 45 0.16 -7.06 -31.16
CA GLU A 45 -0.90 -6.03 -31.21
C GLU A 45 -1.77 -6.05 -29.95
N LEU A 46 -2.20 -7.23 -29.50
CA LEU A 46 -2.97 -7.38 -28.27
C LEU A 46 -2.17 -6.96 -27.04
N ALA A 47 -0.89 -7.36 -26.96
CA ALA A 47 -0.01 -6.98 -25.86
C ALA A 47 0.18 -5.46 -25.80
N GLN A 48 0.43 -4.80 -26.94
CA GLN A 48 0.55 -3.34 -27.02
C GLN A 48 -0.73 -2.65 -26.58
N LYS A 49 -1.90 -3.14 -27.02
CA LYS A 49 -3.18 -2.60 -26.60
C LYS A 49 -3.39 -2.72 -25.09
N ARG A 50 -3.07 -3.87 -24.50
CA ARG A 50 -3.15 -4.08 -23.05
C ARG A 50 -2.22 -3.17 -22.28
N VAL A 51 -1.00 -2.97 -22.77
CA VAL A 51 -0.04 -2.04 -22.14
C VAL A 51 -0.57 -0.61 -22.18
N ALA A 52 -1.15 -0.17 -23.30
CA ALA A 52 -1.75 1.16 -23.40
C ALA A 52 -2.96 1.31 -22.47
N GLU A 53 -3.89 0.33 -22.45
CA GLU A 53 -5.05 0.31 -21.54
C GLU A 53 -4.60 0.38 -20.07
N LEU A 54 -3.57 -0.38 -19.69
CA LEU A 54 -3.02 -0.36 -18.32
C LEU A 54 -2.34 0.97 -17.98
N ALA A 55 -1.64 1.57 -18.92
CA ALA A 55 -0.99 2.87 -18.71
C ALA A 55 -2.02 3.98 -18.48
N GLU A 56 -3.12 3.97 -19.24
CA GLU A 56 -4.25 4.91 -19.08
C GLU A 56 -4.92 4.73 -17.71
N ILE A 57 -5.26 3.51 -17.32
CA ILE A 57 -5.86 3.22 -16.01
C ILE A 57 -4.92 3.60 -14.87
N ASN A 58 -3.61 3.34 -15.00
CA ASN A 58 -2.64 3.73 -13.97
C ASN A 58 -2.57 5.24 -13.83
N LEU A 59 -2.59 6.00 -14.94
CA LEU A 59 -2.61 7.46 -14.90
C LEU A 59 -3.86 7.98 -14.20
N GLU A 60 -5.05 7.43 -14.53
CA GLU A 60 -6.31 7.80 -13.87
C GLU A 60 -6.30 7.47 -12.37
N LEU A 61 -5.71 6.33 -12.00
CA LEU A 61 -5.53 5.94 -10.60
C LEU A 61 -4.58 6.89 -9.87
N GLU A 62 -3.48 7.30 -10.49
CA GLU A 62 -2.52 8.25 -9.94
C GLU A 62 -3.17 9.63 -9.74
N GLU A 63 -3.92 10.12 -10.72
CA GLU A 63 -4.65 11.39 -10.64
C GLU A 63 -5.73 11.34 -9.55
N SER A 64 -6.55 10.29 -9.54
CA SER A 64 -7.58 10.11 -8.51
C SER A 64 -7.00 9.98 -7.10
N ASN A 65 -5.83 9.33 -6.95
CA ASN A 65 -5.13 9.26 -5.67
C ASN A 65 -4.62 10.64 -5.24
N SER A 66 -4.04 11.43 -6.15
CA SER A 66 -3.58 12.79 -5.88
C SER A 66 -4.73 13.71 -5.46
N ASP A 67 -5.88 13.59 -6.12
CA ASP A 67 -7.09 14.34 -5.76
C ASP A 67 -7.61 13.96 -4.37
N LEU A 68 -7.60 12.66 -4.05
CA LEU A 68 -8.01 12.18 -2.74
C LEU A 68 -7.08 12.68 -1.62
N ASP A 69 -5.77 12.73 -1.88
CA ASP A 69 -4.78 13.25 -0.93
C ASP A 69 -4.98 14.76 -0.71
N SER A 70 -5.20 15.51 -1.79
CA SER A 70 -5.51 16.94 -1.73
C SER A 70 -6.78 17.23 -0.94
N PHE A 71 -7.86 16.46 -1.21
CA PHE A 71 -9.11 16.57 -0.48
C PHE A 71 -8.93 16.26 1.01
N THR A 72 -8.23 15.17 1.34
CA THR A 72 -7.97 14.77 2.73
C THR A 72 -7.18 15.83 3.48
N TYR A 73 -6.18 16.43 2.83
CA TYR A 73 -5.37 17.50 3.39
C TYR A 73 -6.20 18.77 3.66
N ILE A 74 -6.94 19.25 2.67
CA ILE A 74 -7.79 20.45 2.79
C ILE A 74 -8.85 20.24 3.87
N ALA A 75 -9.59 19.12 3.83
CA ALA A 75 -10.60 18.82 4.83
C ALA A 75 -10.01 18.76 6.26
N SER A 76 -8.83 18.16 6.43
CA SER A 76 -8.16 18.10 7.73
C SER A 76 -7.74 19.48 8.23
N HIS A 77 -7.20 20.34 7.35
CA HIS A 77 -6.86 21.72 7.69
C HIS A 77 -8.10 22.50 8.12
N ASP A 78 -9.17 22.43 7.32
CA ASP A 78 -10.43 23.14 7.56
C ASP A 78 -11.13 22.68 8.84
N LEU A 79 -10.92 21.44 9.27
CA LEU A 79 -11.42 20.95 10.56
C LEU A 79 -10.55 21.39 11.75
N LYS A 80 -9.24 21.55 11.56
CA LYS A 80 -8.32 22.01 12.62
C LYS A 80 -8.51 23.48 12.98
N GLU A 81 -8.84 24.32 12.00
CA GLU A 81 -9.06 25.75 12.21
C GLU A 81 -10.15 26.07 13.25
N PRO A 82 -11.39 25.55 13.13
CA PRO A 82 -12.42 25.76 14.14
C PRO A 82 -12.05 25.10 15.48
N LEU A 83 -11.31 23.99 15.50
CA LEU A 83 -10.88 23.35 16.75
C LEU A 83 -9.89 24.18 17.55
N ARG A 84 -8.91 24.74 16.85
CA ARG A 84 -7.96 25.70 17.40
C ARG A 84 -8.69 26.94 17.91
N GLY A 85 -9.74 27.38 17.22
CA GLY A 85 -10.66 28.41 17.70
C GLY A 85 -11.30 28.05 19.05
N ILE A 86 -11.97 26.89 19.14
CA ILE A 86 -12.62 26.43 20.37
C ILE A 86 -11.61 26.30 21.51
N HIS A 87 -10.45 25.72 21.25
CA HIS A 87 -9.36 25.59 22.22
C HIS A 87 -8.91 26.94 22.76
N ASN A 88 -8.59 27.88 21.87
CA ASN A 88 -8.07 29.20 22.26
C ASN A 88 -9.13 30.03 23.00
N TYR A 89 -10.37 30.06 22.54
CA TYR A 89 -11.45 30.76 23.24
C TYR A 89 -11.73 30.15 24.61
N SER A 90 -11.71 28.83 24.73
CA SER A 90 -11.90 28.16 26.03
C SER A 90 -10.75 28.47 26.99
N THR A 91 -9.52 28.55 26.47
CA THR A 91 -8.32 28.92 27.23
C THR A 91 -8.39 30.37 27.70
N PHE A 92 -8.71 31.31 26.81
CA PHE A 92 -8.86 32.73 27.16
C PHE A 92 -9.98 32.96 28.17
N LEU A 93 -11.12 32.26 28.04
CA LEU A 93 -12.19 32.32 29.04
C LEU A 93 -11.72 31.82 30.42
N MET A 94 -10.89 30.79 30.45
CA MET A 94 -10.32 30.30 31.70
C MET A 94 -9.33 31.30 32.30
N GLU A 95 -8.46 31.91 31.49
CA GLU A 95 -7.46 32.89 31.93
C GLU A 95 -8.10 34.20 32.42
N ASP A 96 -9.06 34.74 31.67
CA ASP A 96 -9.66 36.05 31.95
C ASP A 96 -10.77 35.99 33.02
N TYR A 97 -11.52 34.88 33.07
CA TYR A 97 -12.73 34.77 33.90
C TYR A 97 -12.71 33.57 34.87
N GLY A 98 -11.64 32.78 34.93
CA GLY A 98 -11.55 31.57 35.74
C GLY A 98 -11.82 31.76 37.23
N GLU A 99 -11.41 32.90 37.80
CA GLU A 99 -11.64 33.27 39.20
C GLU A 99 -13.10 33.67 39.49
N ILE A 100 -13.85 34.06 38.46
CA ILE A 100 -15.23 34.55 38.54
C ILE A 100 -16.23 33.42 38.25
N LEU A 101 -15.78 32.40 37.51
CA LEU A 101 -16.53 31.19 37.24
C LEU A 101 -16.65 30.33 38.50
N ASP A 102 -17.76 29.62 38.64
CA ASP A 102 -17.86 28.55 39.62
C ASP A 102 -17.08 27.30 39.16
N GLN A 103 -17.00 26.30 40.04
CA GLN A 103 -16.24 25.08 39.72
C GLN A 103 -16.81 24.36 38.49
N ASP A 104 -18.14 24.31 38.35
CA ASP A 104 -18.78 23.65 37.20
C ASP A 104 -18.43 24.37 35.88
N GLY A 105 -18.39 25.71 35.87
CA GLY A 105 -17.95 26.48 34.71
C GLY A 105 -16.51 26.18 34.31
N ARG A 106 -15.59 26.10 35.28
CA ARG A 106 -14.19 25.73 35.03
C ARG A 106 -14.06 24.30 34.48
N ASP A 107 -14.73 23.32 35.09
CA ASP A 107 -14.66 21.92 34.66
C ASP A 107 -15.17 21.72 33.22
N LYS A 108 -16.19 22.50 32.81
CA LYS A 108 -16.69 22.52 31.42
C LYS A 108 -15.67 23.08 30.44
N LEU A 109 -15.03 24.20 30.76
CA LEU A 109 -14.00 24.81 29.90
C LEU A 109 -12.78 23.89 29.75
N GLU A 110 -12.31 23.28 30.85
CA GLU A 110 -11.22 22.30 30.80
C GLU A 110 -11.60 21.08 29.96
N THR A 111 -12.87 20.66 30.02
CA THR A 111 -13.39 19.60 29.16
C THR A 111 -13.41 20.01 27.68
N LEU A 112 -13.80 21.24 27.34
CA LEU A 112 -13.76 21.74 25.97
C LEU A 112 -12.34 21.77 25.40
N VAL A 113 -11.37 22.23 26.18
CA VAL A 113 -9.94 22.20 25.82
C VAL A 113 -9.49 20.78 25.52
N ARG A 114 -9.75 19.84 26.44
CA ARG A 114 -9.38 18.42 26.29
C ARG A 114 -10.04 17.75 25.08
N LEU A 115 -11.32 18.03 24.82
CA LEU A 115 -12.04 17.48 23.67
C LEU A 115 -11.51 18.03 22.34
N SER A 116 -11.22 19.34 22.29
CA SER A 116 -10.68 19.98 21.10
C SER A 116 -9.31 19.40 20.73
N GLN A 117 -8.42 19.26 21.73
CA GLN A 117 -7.11 18.64 21.54
C GLN A 117 -7.22 17.19 21.07
N ARG A 118 -8.09 16.40 21.70
CA ARG A 118 -8.30 15.00 21.30
C ARG A 118 -8.79 14.86 19.86
N MET A 119 -9.64 15.76 19.39
CA MET A 119 -10.12 15.73 18.01
C MET A 119 -9.02 16.13 17.02
N GLU A 120 -8.17 17.09 17.37
CA GLU A 120 -6.98 17.43 16.57
C GLU A 120 -6.04 16.23 16.44
N ASP A 121 -5.74 15.53 17.55
CA ASP A 121 -4.88 14.34 17.56
C ASP A 121 -5.47 13.21 16.68
N LEU A 122 -6.79 13.02 16.73
CA LEU A 122 -7.48 12.00 15.93
C LEU A 122 -7.45 12.34 14.43
N ILE A 123 -7.62 13.60 14.06
CA ILE A 123 -7.47 14.08 12.68
C ILE A 123 -6.04 13.85 12.20
N ASN A 124 -5.05 14.17 13.03
CA ASN A 124 -3.64 13.94 12.71
C ASN A 124 -3.34 12.45 12.49
N ALA A 125 -3.84 11.57 13.36
CA ALA A 125 -3.66 10.13 13.24
C ALA A 125 -4.34 9.56 11.98
N LEU A 126 -5.54 10.04 11.65
CA LEU A 126 -6.25 9.62 10.44
C LEU A 126 -5.53 10.08 9.17
N LEU A 127 -5.04 11.33 9.15
CA LEU A 127 -4.24 11.85 8.04
C LEU A 127 -2.93 11.08 7.89
N PHE A 128 -2.25 10.74 8.97
CA PHE A 128 -1.07 9.87 8.90
C PHE A 128 -1.41 8.48 8.32
N LEU A 129 -2.54 7.90 8.74
CA LEU A 129 -3.00 6.60 8.23
C LEU A 129 -3.41 6.64 6.75
N SER A 130 -4.02 7.72 6.27
CA SER A 130 -4.40 7.83 4.86
C SER A 130 -3.19 7.87 3.92
N HIS A 131 -2.04 8.34 4.43
CA HIS A 131 -0.78 8.41 3.69
C HIS A 131 0.12 7.17 3.89
N LEU A 132 -0.20 6.30 4.85
CA LEU A 132 0.55 5.07 5.13
C LEU A 132 0.43 4.08 3.95
N GLY A 133 1.55 3.82 3.28
CA GLY A 133 1.65 2.92 2.12
C GLY A 133 1.80 3.63 0.77
N ARG A 134 1.74 4.97 0.73
CA ARG A 134 1.77 5.77 -0.51
C ARG A 134 3.07 6.52 -0.76
N GLN A 135 3.96 6.60 0.24
CA GLN A 135 5.32 7.10 0.06
C GLN A 135 6.30 5.95 -0.16
N GLU A 136 7.19 6.08 -1.14
CA GLU A 136 8.40 5.25 -1.20
C GLU A 136 9.13 5.38 0.14
N LEU A 137 9.39 4.24 0.78
CA LEU A 137 10.20 4.20 1.99
C LEU A 137 11.60 4.72 1.64
N ASN A 138 11.90 5.95 2.05
CA ASN A 138 13.24 6.51 1.98
C ASN A 138 14.15 5.76 2.96
N LYS A 139 14.74 4.67 2.48
CA LYS A 139 15.69 3.87 3.24
C LYS A 139 17.02 4.61 3.30
N SER A 140 17.38 5.09 4.48
CA SER A 140 18.69 5.63 4.78
C SER A 140 19.35 4.81 5.90
N PRO A 141 20.69 4.74 5.95
CA PRO A 141 21.38 4.21 7.12
C PRO A 141 21.08 5.10 8.33
N ILE A 142 20.53 4.51 9.38
CA ILE A 142 20.20 5.19 10.64
C ILE A 142 21.03 4.62 11.80
N ASN A 143 21.41 5.46 12.75
CA ASN A 143 22.02 5.01 13.99
C ASN A 143 20.94 4.48 14.95
N LEU A 144 20.82 3.15 15.02
CA LEU A 144 19.85 2.49 15.90
C LEU A 144 20.04 2.85 17.39
N ASN A 145 21.26 3.14 17.84
CA ASN A 145 21.47 3.54 19.24
C ASN A 145 20.84 4.89 19.55
N GLU A 146 20.97 5.83 18.63
CA GLU A 146 20.42 7.19 18.75
C GLU A 146 18.89 7.16 18.66
N LEU A 147 18.34 6.37 17.72
CA LEU A 147 16.90 6.19 17.61
C LEU A 147 16.30 5.59 18.90
N ILE A 148 16.94 4.56 19.46
CA ILE A 148 16.48 3.92 20.70
C ILE A 148 16.51 4.91 21.86
N GLU A 149 17.54 5.76 21.96
CA GLU A 149 17.64 6.74 23.05
C GLU A 149 16.56 7.83 22.93
N ASN A 150 16.32 8.33 21.71
CA ASN A 150 15.25 9.30 21.46
C ASN A 150 13.87 8.74 21.83
N VAL A 151 13.57 7.50 21.42
CA VAL A 151 12.30 6.84 21.78
C VAL A 151 12.21 6.61 23.29
N ALA A 152 13.30 6.21 23.94
CA ALA A 152 13.36 6.01 25.38
C ALA A 152 13.05 7.29 26.16
N GLU A 153 13.56 8.43 25.70
CA GLU A 153 13.29 9.73 26.29
C GLU A 153 11.81 10.09 26.22
N VAL A 154 11.19 9.94 25.04
CA VAL A 154 9.74 10.17 24.86
C VAL A 154 8.90 9.30 25.80
N ILE A 155 9.25 8.01 25.92
CA ILE A 155 8.50 7.09 26.80
C ILE A 155 8.68 7.50 28.26
N ARG A 156 9.90 7.84 28.69
CA ARG A 156 10.18 8.32 30.07
C ARG A 156 9.39 9.58 30.40
N MET A 157 9.25 10.51 29.45
CA MET A 157 8.42 11.71 29.63
C MET A 157 6.93 11.38 29.77
N SER A 158 6.43 10.38 29.01
CA SER A 158 5.02 9.96 29.12
C SER A 158 4.70 9.18 30.41
N LYS A 159 5.73 8.58 31.02
CA LYS A 159 5.63 7.70 32.19
C LYS A 159 6.67 8.02 33.27
N PRO A 160 6.60 9.21 33.90
CA PRO A 160 7.63 9.66 34.83
C PRO A 160 7.74 8.81 36.12
N ASN A 161 6.67 8.09 36.48
CA ASN A 161 6.61 7.27 37.71
C ASN A 161 6.87 5.77 37.48
N GLU A 162 7.17 5.33 36.26
CA GLU A 162 7.53 3.93 35.98
C GLU A 162 9.04 3.82 35.70
N SER A 163 9.71 2.92 36.41
CA SER A 163 11.10 2.56 36.13
C SER A 163 11.15 1.68 34.87
N ILE A 164 11.67 2.23 33.78
CA ILE A 164 11.81 1.55 32.48
C ILE A 164 13.27 1.09 32.29
N GLU A 165 13.46 -0.21 32.10
CA GLU A 165 14.76 -0.81 31.76
C GLU A 165 14.80 -1.18 30.27
N ILE A 166 15.83 -0.75 29.54
CA ILE A 166 15.99 -1.02 28.11
C ILE A 166 17.02 -2.12 27.90
N ILE A 167 16.55 -3.29 27.48
CA ILE A 167 17.40 -4.45 27.22
C ILE A 167 17.85 -4.43 25.75
N LYS A 168 19.10 -4.01 25.49
CA LYS A 168 19.70 -4.09 24.15
C LYS A 168 20.21 -5.52 23.90
N ARG A 169 19.45 -6.36 23.17
CA ARG A 169 19.95 -7.62 22.60
C ARG A 169 20.33 -7.42 21.13
N ILE A 170 21.63 -7.44 20.86
CA ILE A 170 22.13 -7.48 19.48
C ILE A 170 22.09 -8.95 19.02
N ILE A 171 21.19 -9.26 18.09
CA ILE A 171 21.18 -10.56 17.40
C ILE A 171 22.08 -10.38 16.18
N CYS A 172 23.35 -10.80 16.29
CA CYS A 172 24.19 -10.99 15.10
C CYS A 172 23.77 -12.31 14.42
N GLN A 173 23.37 -12.23 13.15
CA GLN A 173 23.40 -13.34 12.19
C GLN A 173 24.51 -13.10 11.19
#